data_AF-A0A8S3IYC8-F1
#
_entry.id   AF-A0A8S3IYC8-F1
#
_cell.length_a   1.000
_cell.length_b   1.000
_cell.length_c   1.000
_cell.angle_alpha   90.00
_cell.angle_beta   90.00
_cell.angle_gamma   90.00
#
_symmetry.space_group_name_H-M   'P 1'
#
loop_
_entity.id
_entity.type
_entity.pdbx_description
1 polymer ?
#
loop_
_entity_poly.entity_id
_entity_poly.type
_entity_poly.pdbx_seq_one_letter_code
_entity_poly.pdbx_strand_id
1 'polypeptide(L)'
;CSKENEFKSILFALCYFHAVVAERRKFGPIGWNRRYPFNNGDLTISVDVLYNYLEANSKVPWEDLRYLFGEIMYGGHITDDWDRRLCRSYLETYINPDMFDGELFLAPLFLIPPNSDYKGYHQYIDEYLPAESPSLYGLHSNAEIDFLTTTSEALFKTVLELQPRDAGAGAAEGGSITTREEKIKSVLDDITGRLPDDFNMTELFAKTEEKTP
;
A
#
# COMPACT_ATOMS: atom_id res chain seq x y z
N CYS A 1 16.82 -28.94 -0.37
CA CYS A 1 16.94 -28.49 1.03
C CYS A 1 16.77 -29.72 1.90
N SER A 2 17.67 -29.93 2.86
CA SER A 2 17.59 -31.02 3.84
C SER A 2 16.37 -30.92 4.77
N LYS A 3 15.77 -29.73 4.88
CA LYS A 3 14.56 -29.42 5.66
C LYS A 3 13.40 -29.04 4.75
N GLU A 4 12.88 -30.03 4.01
CA GLU A 4 11.89 -29.79 2.96
C GLU A 4 10.59 -29.19 3.51
N ASN A 5 10.13 -29.65 4.68
CA ASN A 5 8.89 -29.19 5.28
C ASN A 5 8.99 -27.71 5.67
N GLU A 6 10.03 -27.36 6.40
CA GLU A 6 10.30 -26.00 6.87
C GLU A 6 10.51 -25.05 5.70
N PHE A 7 11.27 -25.47 4.69
CA PHE A 7 11.48 -24.69 3.48
C PHE A 7 10.16 -24.38 2.77
N LYS A 8 9.30 -25.39 2.56
CA LYS A 8 8.05 -25.22 1.83
C LYS A 8 7.03 -24.37 2.59
N SER A 9 6.90 -24.55 3.90
CA SER A 9 6.00 -23.72 4.73
C SER A 9 6.43 -22.26 4.74
N ILE A 10 7.73 -21.99 4.96
CA ILE A 10 8.25 -20.61 4.95
C ILE A 10 8.17 -20.00 3.55
N LEU A 11 8.43 -20.79 2.50
CA LEU A 11 8.28 -20.36 1.10
C LEU A 11 6.84 -19.93 0.80
N PHE A 12 5.84 -20.70 1.25
CA PHE A 12 4.45 -20.33 1.06
C PHE A 12 4.10 -19.02 1.76
N ALA A 13 4.50 -18.87 3.03
CA ALA A 13 4.33 -17.63 3.79
C ALA A 13 5.03 -16.43 3.12
N LEU A 14 6.23 -16.64 2.55
CA LEU A 14 6.99 -15.63 1.82
C LEU A 14 6.31 -15.23 0.49
N CYS A 15 5.73 -16.19 -0.24
CA CYS A 15 4.92 -15.91 -1.43
C CYS A 15 3.67 -15.10 -1.07
N TYR A 16 3.00 -15.45 0.04
CA TYR A 16 1.86 -14.70 0.54
C TYR A 16 2.24 -13.28 0.96
N PHE A 17 3.34 -13.13 1.71
CA PHE A 17 3.93 -11.85 2.07
C PHE A 17 4.19 -10.99 0.82
N HIS A 18 4.83 -11.56 -0.22
CA HIS A 18 5.10 -10.88 -1.47
C HIS A 18 3.82 -10.37 -2.14
N ALA A 19 2.79 -11.23 -2.23
CA ALA A 19 1.50 -10.85 -2.78
C ALA A 19 0.86 -9.70 -1.98
N VAL A 20 0.92 -9.77 -0.64
CA VAL A 20 0.37 -8.74 0.24
C VAL A 20 1.08 -7.40 0.04
N VAL A 21 2.42 -7.36 0.11
CA VAL A 21 3.16 -6.10 -0.01
C VAL A 21 3.03 -5.47 -1.40
N ALA A 22 2.94 -6.29 -2.45
CA ALA A 22 2.74 -5.84 -3.82
C ALA A 22 1.32 -5.27 -4.03
N GLU A 23 0.27 -5.98 -3.60
CA GLU A 23 -1.11 -5.57 -3.83
C GLU A 23 -1.58 -4.47 -2.87
N ARG A 24 -1.02 -4.40 -1.65
CA ARG A 24 -1.36 -3.37 -0.66
C ARG A 24 -1.18 -1.93 -1.18
N ARG A 25 -0.34 -1.71 -2.20
CA ARG A 25 -0.18 -0.41 -2.89
C ARG A 25 -1.47 0.14 -3.50
N LYS A 26 -2.49 -0.70 -3.74
CA LYS A 26 -3.79 -0.27 -4.30
C LYS A 26 -4.58 0.62 -3.33
N PHE A 27 -4.30 0.55 -2.03
CA PHE A 27 -4.98 1.32 -0.99
C PHE A 27 -4.33 2.69 -0.71
N GLY A 28 -3.44 3.16 -1.58
CA GLY A 28 -2.81 4.47 -1.43
C GLY A 28 -2.08 4.62 -0.09
N PRO A 29 -2.17 5.79 0.58
CA PRO A 29 -1.49 6.06 1.86
C PRO A 29 -1.87 5.14 3.02
N ILE A 30 -3.07 4.55 3.01
CA ILE A 30 -3.49 3.57 4.04
C ILE A 30 -2.75 2.23 3.84
N GLY A 31 -2.40 1.92 2.59
CA GLY A 31 -1.57 0.78 2.25
C GLY A 31 -0.10 1.04 2.56
N TRP A 32 0.49 2.01 1.86
CA TRP A 32 1.89 2.44 1.98
C TRP A 32 1.97 3.96 1.87
N ASN A 33 2.78 4.61 2.70
CA ASN A 33 3.01 6.06 2.61
C ASN A 33 3.63 6.45 1.26
N ARG A 34 4.46 5.57 0.67
CA ARG A 34 5.04 5.75 -0.67
C ARG A 34 4.85 4.52 -1.55
N ARG A 35 4.88 4.73 -2.87
CA ARG A 35 4.83 3.63 -3.85
C ARG A 35 6.21 3.02 -4.02
N TYR A 36 6.41 1.82 -3.48
CA TYR A 36 7.65 1.06 -3.61
C TYR A 36 7.62 0.07 -4.78
N PRO A 37 8.73 -0.10 -5.52
CA PRO A 37 8.79 -0.94 -6.72
C PRO A 37 9.12 -2.41 -6.40
N PHE A 38 8.35 -3.05 -5.51
CA PHE A 38 8.49 -4.47 -5.23
C PHE A 38 8.27 -5.30 -6.51
N ASN A 39 9.13 -6.29 -6.75
CA ASN A 39 9.15 -7.07 -7.97
C ASN A 39 9.51 -8.56 -7.73
N ASN A 40 9.34 -9.39 -8.76
CA ASN A 40 9.60 -10.84 -8.67
C ASN A 40 11.07 -11.19 -8.41
N GLY A 41 12.01 -10.27 -8.66
CA GLY A 41 13.41 -10.43 -8.30
C GLY A 41 13.60 -10.46 -6.79
N ASP A 42 12.88 -9.61 -6.05
CA ASP A 42 12.90 -9.59 -4.58
C ASP A 42 12.45 -10.94 -4.02
N LEU A 43 11.38 -11.51 -4.58
CA LEU A 43 10.90 -12.84 -4.21
C LEU A 43 11.94 -13.92 -4.56
N THR A 44 12.39 -13.98 -5.81
CA THR A 44 13.35 -15.01 -6.28
C THR A 44 14.60 -15.05 -5.40
N ILE A 45 15.22 -13.90 -5.16
CA ILE A 45 16.43 -13.84 -4.34
C ILE A 45 16.11 -14.18 -2.87
N SER A 46 14.95 -13.79 -2.35
CA SER A 46 14.53 -14.18 -1.00
C SER A 46 14.36 -15.70 -0.87
N VAL A 47 13.88 -16.39 -1.91
CA VAL A 47 13.80 -17.86 -1.96
C VAL A 47 15.18 -18.50 -1.95
N ASP A 48 16.14 -17.95 -2.71
CA ASP A 48 17.52 -18.44 -2.71
C ASP A 48 18.18 -18.25 -1.34
N VAL A 49 17.97 -17.09 -0.71
CA VAL A 49 18.43 -16.80 0.66
C VAL A 49 17.82 -17.77 1.65
N LEU A 50 16.50 -18.02 1.57
CA LEU A 50 15.81 -18.99 2.40
C LEU A 50 16.44 -20.39 2.29
N TYR A 51 16.63 -20.87 1.06
CA TYR A 51 17.22 -22.17 0.80
C TYR A 51 18.61 -22.29 1.43
N ASN A 52 19.48 -21.32 1.15
CA ASN A 52 20.86 -21.33 1.62
C ASN A 52 20.97 -21.24 3.15
N TYR A 53 20.16 -20.37 3.79
CA TYR A 53 20.16 -20.24 5.24
C TYR A 53 19.61 -21.47 5.95
N LEU A 54 18.57 -22.11 5.40
CA LEU A 54 18.04 -23.35 5.96
C LEU A 54 19.01 -24.51 5.81
N GLU A 55 19.77 -24.57 4.72
CA GLU A 55 20.78 -25.62 4.52
C GLU A 55 22.00 -25.43 5.44
N ALA A 56 22.43 -24.19 5.65
CA ALA A 56 23.61 -23.88 6.46
C ALA A 56 23.40 -24.00 7.99
N ASN A 57 22.17 -23.97 8.46
CA ASN A 57 21.85 -23.96 9.90
C ASN A 57 21.14 -25.23 10.33
N SER A 58 21.32 -25.71 11.56
CA SER A 58 20.62 -26.91 12.06
C SER A 58 19.17 -26.64 12.48
N LYS A 59 18.87 -25.41 12.89
CA LYS A 59 17.52 -24.92 13.24
C LYS A 59 17.15 -23.76 12.33
N VAL A 60 15.85 -23.45 12.25
CA VAL A 60 15.36 -22.29 11.49
C VAL A 60 15.83 -20.99 12.18
N PRO A 61 16.62 -20.14 11.50
CA PRO A 61 17.09 -18.88 12.07
C PRO A 61 16.05 -17.77 11.83
N TRP A 62 14.99 -17.75 12.64
CA TRP A 62 13.83 -16.87 12.45
C TRP A 62 14.17 -15.39 12.36
N GLU A 63 14.94 -14.88 13.32
CA GLU A 63 15.33 -13.48 13.39
C GLU A 63 16.17 -13.07 12.17
N ASP A 64 17.12 -13.91 11.76
CA ASP A 64 17.97 -13.63 10.59
C ASP A 64 17.15 -13.61 9.30
N LEU A 65 16.24 -14.57 9.12
CA LEU A 65 15.35 -14.61 7.94
C LEU A 65 14.45 -13.37 7.88
N ARG A 66 13.81 -13.00 8.99
CA ARG A 66 12.98 -11.79 9.07
C ARG A 66 13.79 -10.54 8.79
N TYR A 67 15.01 -10.45 9.33
CA TYR A 67 15.91 -9.32 9.09
C TYR A 67 16.33 -9.25 7.61
N LEU A 68 16.75 -10.36 7.01
CA LEU A 68 17.14 -10.40 5.61
C LEU A 68 15.99 -10.00 4.69
N PHE A 69 14.80 -10.58 4.88
CA PHE A 69 13.64 -10.24 4.06
C PHE A 69 13.17 -8.80 4.30
N GLY A 70 13.07 -8.38 5.57
CA GLY A 70 12.44 -7.12 5.96
C GLY A 70 13.33 -5.91 5.82
N GLU A 71 14.62 -6.02 6.17
CA GLU A 71 15.54 -4.88 6.22
C GLU A 71 16.40 -4.76 4.96
N ILE A 72 16.73 -5.90 4.32
CA ILE A 72 17.64 -5.95 3.17
C ILE A 72 16.88 -6.12 1.87
N MET A 73 16.10 -7.20 1.71
CA MET A 73 15.43 -7.51 0.44
C MET A 73 14.31 -6.52 0.13
N TYR A 74 13.27 -6.47 0.96
CA TYR A 74 12.15 -5.54 0.77
C TYR A 74 12.46 -4.18 1.38
N GLY A 75 13.13 -4.16 2.54
CA GLY A 75 13.52 -2.93 3.24
C GLY A 75 14.51 -2.05 2.47
N GLY A 76 15.24 -2.60 1.50
CA GLY A 76 16.09 -1.81 0.59
C GLY A 76 15.30 -0.85 -0.29
N HIS A 77 14.01 -1.15 -0.56
CA HIS A 77 13.11 -0.27 -1.31
C HIS A 77 12.42 0.78 -0.43
N ILE A 78 12.24 0.46 0.85
CA ILE A 78 11.41 1.24 1.77
C ILE A 78 12.22 2.40 2.35
N THR A 79 11.75 3.62 2.06
CA THR A 79 12.40 4.87 2.51
C THR A 79 11.72 5.54 3.69
N ASP A 80 10.54 5.07 4.09
CA ASP A 80 9.77 5.63 5.21
C ASP A 80 9.84 4.69 6.42
N ASP A 81 10.10 5.23 7.61
CA ASP A 81 10.32 4.43 8.82
C ASP A 81 9.04 3.72 9.30
N TRP A 82 7.87 4.32 9.08
CA TRP A 82 6.59 3.72 9.44
C TRP A 82 6.25 2.56 8.51
N ASP A 83 6.48 2.73 7.21
CA ASP A 83 6.37 1.64 6.24
C ASP A 83 7.39 0.52 6.53
N ARG A 84 8.61 0.86 6.99
CA ARG A 84 9.62 -0.14 7.39
C ARG A 84 9.16 -0.96 8.58
N ARG A 85 8.57 -0.31 9.59
CA ARG A 85 7.96 -0.97 10.74
C ARG A 85 6.80 -1.89 10.33
N LEU A 86 5.95 -1.44 9.40
CA LEU A 86 4.86 -2.25 8.85
C LEU A 86 5.39 -3.51 8.16
N CYS A 87 6.40 -3.38 7.30
CA CYS A 87 7.05 -4.51 6.62
C CYS A 87 7.59 -5.55 7.62
N ARG A 88 8.29 -5.09 8.66
CA ARG A 88 8.78 -5.97 9.73
C ARG A 88 7.64 -6.69 10.46
N SER A 89 6.57 -5.97 10.77
CA SER A 89 5.41 -6.50 11.50
C SER A 89 4.72 -7.63 10.72
N TYR A 90 4.66 -7.54 9.39
CA TYR A 90 4.19 -8.63 8.56
C TYR A 90 5.07 -9.88 8.67
N LEU A 91 6.39 -9.71 8.59
CA LEU A 91 7.32 -10.84 8.66
C LEU A 91 7.31 -11.51 10.03
N GLU A 92 7.17 -10.73 11.10
CA GLU A 92 6.97 -11.26 12.46
C GLU A 92 5.68 -12.09 12.56
N THR A 93 4.60 -11.64 11.90
CA THR A 93 3.29 -12.31 11.91
C THR A 93 3.25 -13.55 11.01
N TYR A 94 3.87 -13.51 9.83
CA TYR A 94 3.79 -14.60 8.84
C TYR A 94 4.89 -15.65 9.00
N ILE A 95 6.07 -15.23 9.49
CA ILE A 95 7.24 -16.09 9.58
C ILE A 95 7.59 -16.25 11.06
N ASN A 96 6.91 -17.14 11.77
CA ASN A 96 7.14 -17.41 13.19
C ASN A 96 7.13 -18.92 13.50
N PRO A 97 7.63 -19.33 14.68
CA PRO A 97 7.67 -20.74 15.08
C PRO A 97 6.31 -21.45 15.05
N ASP A 98 5.23 -20.72 15.35
CA ASP A 98 3.87 -21.24 15.47
C ASP A 98 3.32 -21.74 14.11
N MET A 99 3.98 -21.41 12.99
CA MET A 99 3.62 -21.93 11.67
C MET A 99 3.69 -23.45 11.57
N PHE A 100 4.52 -24.09 12.40
CA PHE A 100 4.69 -25.55 12.39
C PHE A 100 3.67 -26.28 13.26
N ASP A 101 2.98 -25.56 14.14
CA ASP A 101 1.92 -26.11 14.97
C ASP A 101 0.57 -26.19 14.22
N GLY A 102 0.51 -25.64 12.99
CA GLY A 102 -0.64 -25.74 12.10
C GLY A 102 -1.80 -24.81 12.45
N GLU A 103 -1.60 -23.86 13.36
CA GLU A 103 -2.63 -22.92 13.83
C GLU A 103 -2.42 -21.49 13.29
N LEU A 104 -1.43 -21.28 12.42
CA LEU A 104 -1.11 -19.96 11.88
C LEU A 104 -2.04 -19.59 10.73
N PHE A 105 -2.81 -18.52 10.93
CA PHE A 105 -3.61 -17.87 9.90
C PHE A 105 -2.79 -16.76 9.23
N LEU A 106 -2.63 -16.85 7.90
CA LEU A 106 -2.00 -15.81 7.09
C LEU A 106 -2.96 -14.63 6.86
N ALA A 107 -4.26 -14.91 6.82
CA ALA A 107 -5.32 -13.92 6.83
C ALA A 107 -6.58 -14.50 7.49
N PRO A 108 -7.60 -13.67 7.79
CA PRO A 108 -8.87 -14.18 8.30
C PRO A 108 -9.41 -15.27 7.38
N LEU A 109 -9.66 -16.46 7.94
CA LEU A 109 -10.13 -17.67 7.24
C LEU A 109 -9.13 -18.31 6.27
N PHE A 110 -7.86 -17.89 6.25
CA PHE A 110 -6.83 -18.47 5.40
C PHE A 110 -5.67 -19.00 6.25
N LEU A 111 -5.68 -20.31 6.48
CA LEU A 111 -4.65 -21.03 7.23
C LEU A 111 -3.42 -21.27 6.35
N ILE A 112 -2.25 -21.43 6.97
CA ILE A 112 -1.08 -21.94 6.27
C ILE A 112 -1.34 -23.37 5.77
N PRO A 113 -1.07 -23.69 4.49
CA PRO A 113 -1.31 -25.03 3.97
C PRO A 113 -0.36 -26.06 4.57
N PRO A 114 -0.80 -27.33 4.69
CA PRO A 114 0.12 -28.42 4.96
C PRO A 114 1.10 -28.60 3.80
N ASN A 115 2.21 -29.28 4.07
CA ASN A 115 3.20 -29.56 3.05
C ASN A 115 2.61 -30.37 1.89
N SER A 116 2.63 -29.77 0.71
CA SER A 116 2.14 -30.35 -0.53
C SER A 116 3.16 -30.22 -1.66
N ASP A 117 2.84 -30.81 -2.80
CA ASP A 117 3.48 -30.53 -4.08
C ASP A 117 2.98 -29.21 -4.69
N TYR A 118 3.63 -28.77 -5.78
CA TYR A 118 3.30 -27.53 -6.47
C TYR A 118 1.81 -27.47 -6.88
N LYS A 119 1.27 -28.56 -7.42
CA LYS A 119 -0.12 -28.60 -7.86
C LYS A 119 -1.09 -28.51 -6.69
N GLY A 120 -0.80 -29.19 -5.58
CA GLY A 120 -1.64 -29.12 -4.38
C GLY A 120 -1.64 -27.74 -3.73
N TYR A 121 -0.55 -26.96 -3.81
CA TYR A 121 -0.59 -25.56 -3.36
C TYR A 121 -1.53 -24.70 -4.21
N HIS A 122 -1.53 -24.87 -5.54
CA HIS A 122 -2.48 -24.16 -6.41
C HIS A 122 -3.93 -24.54 -6.10
N GLN A 123 -4.21 -25.84 -5.94
CA GLN A 123 -5.54 -26.31 -5.54
C GLN A 123 -5.96 -25.75 -4.17
N TYR A 124 -5.04 -25.72 -3.20
CA TYR A 124 -5.31 -25.13 -1.89
C TYR A 124 -5.67 -23.65 -1.98
N ILE A 125 -4.94 -22.88 -2.80
CA ILE A 125 -5.23 -21.47 -3.02
C ILE A 125 -6.63 -21.31 -3.65
N ASP A 126 -6.93 -22.10 -4.69
CA ASP A 126 -8.23 -22.03 -5.39
C ASP A 126 -9.42 -22.41 -4.48
N GLU A 127 -9.23 -23.34 -3.54
CA GLU A 127 -10.28 -23.83 -2.64
C GLU A 127 -10.45 -22.99 -1.37
N TYR A 128 -9.36 -22.51 -0.77
CA TYR A 128 -9.37 -21.94 0.58
C TYR A 128 -9.13 -20.43 0.61
N LEU A 129 -8.55 -19.81 -0.43
CA LEU A 129 -8.33 -18.36 -0.43
C LEU A 129 -9.69 -17.66 -0.58
N PRO A 130 -10.12 -16.82 0.39
CA PRO A 130 -11.39 -16.14 0.29
C PRO A 130 -11.34 -15.04 -0.76
N ALA A 131 -12.51 -14.53 -1.13
CA ALA A 131 -12.63 -13.40 -2.04
C ALA A 131 -11.79 -12.20 -1.56
N GLU A 132 -11.22 -11.51 -2.52
CA GLU A 132 -10.30 -10.40 -2.27
C GLU A 132 -10.98 -9.32 -1.42
N SER A 133 -10.38 -9.00 -0.28
CA SER A 133 -10.91 -8.03 0.69
C SER A 133 -9.75 -7.33 1.40
N PRO A 134 -9.93 -6.10 1.93
CA PRO A 134 -8.87 -5.39 2.64
C PRO A 134 -8.25 -6.20 3.80
N SER A 135 -9.04 -7.07 4.43
CA SER A 135 -8.61 -7.96 5.51
C SER A 135 -7.49 -8.92 5.11
N LEU A 136 -7.43 -9.35 3.84
CA LEU A 136 -6.30 -10.18 3.35
C LEU A 136 -4.97 -9.44 3.42
N TYR A 137 -5.00 -8.11 3.39
CA TYR A 137 -3.81 -7.29 3.51
C TYR A 137 -3.66 -6.77 4.94
N GLY A 138 -4.43 -7.21 5.93
CA GLY A 138 -4.39 -6.63 7.28
C GLY A 138 -4.91 -5.19 7.35
N LEU A 139 -5.85 -4.82 6.46
CA LEU A 139 -6.58 -3.56 6.50
C LEU A 139 -8.00 -3.76 7.02
N HIS A 140 -8.57 -2.71 7.59
CA HIS A 140 -9.98 -2.68 7.96
C HIS A 140 -10.87 -2.64 6.70
N SER A 141 -12.07 -3.21 6.76
CA SER A 141 -13.03 -3.27 5.64
C SER A 141 -13.35 -1.89 5.05
N ASN A 142 -13.34 -0.83 5.86
CA ASN A 142 -13.53 0.55 5.39
C ASN A 142 -12.54 0.99 4.30
N ALA A 143 -11.33 0.40 4.24
CA ALA A 143 -10.36 0.72 3.18
C ALA A 143 -10.90 0.34 1.78
N GLU A 144 -11.87 -0.57 1.70
CA GLU A 144 -12.56 -0.89 0.45
C GLU A 144 -13.41 0.28 -0.06
N ILE A 145 -14.04 1.04 0.84
CA ILE A 145 -14.89 2.18 0.47
C ILE A 145 -14.05 3.24 -0.25
N ASP A 146 -12.91 3.61 0.31
CA ASP A 146 -12.01 4.60 -0.27
C ASP A 146 -11.40 4.11 -1.59
N PHE A 147 -11.01 2.84 -1.65
CA PHE A 147 -10.52 2.22 -2.88
C PHE A 147 -11.56 2.27 -4.00
N LEU A 148 -12.78 1.78 -3.74
CA LEU A 148 -13.86 1.77 -4.72
C LEU A 148 -14.30 3.18 -5.13
N THR A 149 -14.30 4.13 -4.21
CA THR A 149 -14.60 5.55 -4.49
C THR A 149 -13.57 6.13 -5.44
N THR A 150 -12.28 5.97 -5.13
CA THR A 150 -11.17 6.47 -5.97
C THR A 150 -11.18 5.83 -7.36
N THR A 151 -11.42 4.53 -7.44
CA THR A 151 -11.53 3.81 -8.72
C THR A 151 -12.72 4.29 -9.54
N SER A 152 -13.86 4.54 -8.89
CA SER A 152 -15.06 5.06 -9.55
C SER A 152 -14.85 6.48 -10.07
N GLU A 153 -14.22 7.36 -9.29
CA GLU A 153 -13.87 8.72 -9.72
C GLU A 153 -12.92 8.71 -10.91
N ALA A 154 -11.90 7.85 -10.89
CA ALA A 154 -10.98 7.68 -12.01
C ALA A 154 -11.72 7.20 -13.28
N LEU A 155 -12.63 6.23 -13.13
CA LEU A 155 -13.48 5.74 -14.23
C LEU A 155 -14.35 6.86 -14.81
N PHE A 156 -15.06 7.63 -13.97
CA PHE A 156 -15.88 8.75 -14.43
C PHE A 156 -15.05 9.83 -15.11
N LYS A 157 -13.86 10.14 -14.60
CA LYS A 157 -12.93 11.08 -15.24
C LYS A 157 -12.52 10.60 -16.63
N THR A 158 -12.12 9.33 -16.77
CA THR A 158 -11.78 8.75 -18.08
C THR A 158 -12.96 8.78 -19.04
N VAL A 159 -14.18 8.47 -18.57
CA VAL A 159 -15.40 8.56 -19.40
C VAL A 159 -15.66 10.00 -19.85
N LEU A 160 -15.46 10.99 -18.98
CA LEU A 160 -15.61 12.41 -19.31
C LEU A 160 -14.55 12.89 -20.30
N GLU A 161 -13.31 12.41 -20.18
CA GLU A 161 -12.22 12.70 -21.12
C GLU A 161 -12.45 12.12 -22.52
N LEU A 162 -13.21 11.03 -22.62
CA LEU A 162 -13.63 10.43 -23.89
C LEU A 162 -14.79 11.19 -24.57
N GLN A 163 -15.48 12.10 -23.86
CA GLN A 163 -16.57 12.87 -24.47
C GLN A 163 -16.02 13.86 -25.52
N PRO A 164 -16.64 13.95 -26.72
CA PRO A 164 -16.22 14.90 -27.74
C PRO A 164 -16.39 16.34 -27.22
N ARG A 165 -15.28 17.07 -27.17
CA ARG A 165 -15.20 18.44 -26.64
C ARG A 165 -16.02 19.45 -27.46
N ASP A 166 -16.45 19.08 -28.66
CA ASP A 166 -17.22 19.91 -29.58
C ASP A 166 -18.73 19.96 -29.26
N ALA A 167 -19.24 19.08 -28.38
CA ALA A 167 -20.67 19.05 -28.05
C ALA A 167 -21.11 20.09 -27.00
N GLY A 168 -20.17 20.88 -26.43
CA GLY A 168 -20.45 21.86 -25.37
C GLY A 168 -20.33 23.33 -25.78
N ALA A 169 -19.92 23.62 -27.02
CA ALA A 169 -19.67 24.99 -27.50
C ALA A 169 -20.63 25.43 -28.61
N GLY A 170 -21.87 24.90 -28.60
CA GLY A 170 -22.92 25.26 -29.56
C GLY A 170 -24.20 25.70 -28.85
N ALA A 171 -24.49 27.00 -28.94
CA ALA A 171 -25.79 27.64 -28.78
C ALA A 171 -26.46 27.65 -27.39
N ALA A 172 -26.16 28.71 -26.63
CA ALA A 172 -27.23 29.47 -25.96
C ALA A 172 -27.22 30.89 -26.54
N GLU A 173 -28.03 31.11 -27.58
CA GLU A 173 -28.40 32.44 -28.04
C GLU A 173 -29.12 33.17 -26.89
N GLY A 174 -28.62 34.34 -26.49
CA GLY A 174 -29.43 35.33 -25.77
C GLY A 174 -29.15 35.55 -24.27
N GLY A 175 -28.09 35.00 -23.69
CA GLY A 175 -27.62 35.39 -22.34
C GLY A 175 -26.20 35.93 -22.42
N SER A 176 -25.91 37.08 -21.79
CA SER A 176 -24.54 37.59 -21.64
C SER A 176 -23.63 36.45 -21.17
N ILE A 177 -22.80 35.95 -22.08
CA ILE A 177 -21.85 34.88 -21.79
C ILE A 177 -20.76 35.56 -20.97
N THR A 178 -20.96 35.65 -19.65
CA THR A 178 -19.86 35.91 -18.73
C THR A 178 -18.79 34.88 -19.07
N THR A 179 -17.66 35.34 -19.57
CA THR A 179 -16.58 34.45 -19.99
C THR A 179 -16.11 33.65 -18.78
N ARG A 180 -15.50 32.48 -18.99
CA ARG A 180 -14.93 31.68 -17.90
C ARG A 180 -14.00 32.54 -17.01
N GLU A 181 -13.27 33.46 -17.63
CA GLU A 181 -12.37 34.40 -16.98
C GLU A 181 -13.11 35.42 -16.11
N GLU A 182 -14.23 35.98 -16.59
CA GLU A 182 -15.06 36.90 -15.80
C GLU A 182 -15.68 36.21 -14.58
N LYS A 183 -16.12 34.95 -14.72
CA LYS A 183 -16.61 34.16 -13.57
C LYS A 183 -15.50 33.90 -12.56
N ILE A 184 -14.30 33.51 -13.02
CA ILE A 184 -13.14 33.29 -12.14
C ILE A 184 -12.78 34.59 -11.42
N LYS A 185 -12.76 35.73 -12.12
CA LYS A 185 -12.47 37.04 -11.55
C LYS A 185 -13.48 37.44 -10.49
N SER A 186 -14.77 37.27 -10.74
CA SER A 186 -15.81 37.54 -9.74
C SER A 186 -15.65 36.70 -8.47
N VAL A 187 -15.24 35.44 -8.59
CA VAL A 187 -14.99 34.57 -7.44
C VAL A 187 -13.72 35.00 -6.69
N LEU A 188 -12.66 35.39 -7.41
CA LEU A 188 -11.44 35.92 -6.81
C LEU A 188 -11.71 37.21 -6.02
N ASP A 189 -12.51 38.12 -6.57
CA ASP A 189 -12.84 39.39 -5.92
C ASP A 189 -13.68 39.15 -4.64
N ASP A 190 -14.62 38.20 -4.65
CA ASP A 190 -15.39 37.80 -3.45
C ASP A 190 -14.51 37.12 -2.39
N ILE A 191 -13.59 36.24 -2.77
CA ILE A 191 -12.65 35.61 -1.83
C ILE A 191 -11.72 36.67 -1.23
N THR A 192 -11.21 37.58 -2.06
CA THR A 192 -10.31 38.66 -1.62
C THR A 192 -11.02 39.62 -0.67
N GLY A 193 -12.27 39.96 -0.93
CA GLY A 193 -13.07 40.81 -0.03
C GLY A 193 -13.45 40.16 1.31
N ARG A 194 -13.35 38.83 1.42
CA ARG A 194 -13.60 38.08 2.67
C ARG A 194 -12.34 37.80 3.48
N LEU A 195 -11.16 37.99 2.88
CA LEU A 195 -9.91 37.83 3.61
C LEU A 195 -9.78 38.98 4.63
N PRO A 196 -9.34 38.69 5.87
CA PRO A 196 -8.99 39.72 6.83
C PRO A 196 -7.87 40.62 6.28
N ASP A 197 -7.79 41.85 6.78
CA ASP A 197 -6.71 42.77 6.43
C ASP A 197 -5.33 42.13 6.70
N ASP A 198 -4.41 42.30 5.75
CA ASP A 198 -3.06 41.79 5.88
C ASP A 198 -2.40 42.34 7.16
N PHE A 199 -1.83 41.43 7.95
CA PHE A 199 -1.06 41.82 9.11
C PHE A 199 0.18 42.61 8.68
N ASN A 200 0.38 43.79 9.28
CA ASN A 200 1.61 44.54 9.10
C ASN A 200 2.76 43.82 9.81
N MET A 201 3.38 42.90 9.09
CA MET A 201 4.47 42.05 9.60
C MET A 201 5.61 42.89 10.18
N THR A 202 5.91 44.05 9.60
CA THR A 202 6.96 44.96 10.07
C THR A 202 6.67 45.51 11.47
N GLU A 203 5.42 45.89 11.76
CA GLU A 203 5.01 46.33 13.10
C GLU A 203 4.93 45.18 14.11
N LEU A 204 4.50 44.00 13.66
CA LEU A 204 4.45 42.79 14.50
C LEU A 204 5.85 42.37 14.93
N PHE A 205 6.81 42.32 14.00
CA PHE A 205 8.21 41.98 14.27
C PHE A 205 8.89 43.03 15.16
N ALA A 206 8.52 44.30 15.04
CA ALA A 206 9.03 45.37 15.91
C ALA A 206 8.48 45.30 17.35
N LYS A 207 7.31 44.67 17.56
CA LYS A 207 6.66 44.51 18.88
C LYS A 207 7.06 43.22 19.60
N THR A 208 7.63 42.26 18.90
CA THR A 208 8.27 41.08 19.51
C THR A 208 9.67 41.45 19.99
N GLU A 209 9.84 41.66 21.29
CA GLU A 209 11.16 41.45 21.90
C GLU A 209 11.54 39.98 21.66
N GLU A 210 12.73 39.71 21.11
CA GLU A 210 13.28 38.36 21.05
C GLU A 210 13.46 37.83 22.48
N LYS A 211 12.41 37.22 23.02
CA LYS A 211 12.51 36.36 24.20
C LYS A 211 12.75 34.94 23.73
N THR A 212 14.02 34.64 23.50
CA THR A 212 14.55 33.28 23.47
C THR A 212 14.39 32.63 24.85
N PRO A 213 13.93 31.38 24.94
CA PRO A 213 14.51 30.41 25.86
C PRO A 213 15.94 30.04 25.41
#